data_AF-A0A2G9FJW7-F1
#
_entry.id   AF-A0A2G9FJW7-F1
#
_cell.length_a   1.000
_cell.length_b   1.000
_cell.length_c   1.000
_cell.angle_alpha   90.00
_cell.angle_beta   90.00
_cell.angle_gamma   90.00
#
_symmetry.space_group_name_H-M   'P 1'
#
loop_
_entity.id
_entity.type
_entity.pdbx_description
1 polymer ?
#
loop_
_entity_poly.entity_id
_entity_poly.type
_entity_poly.pdbx_seq_one_letter_code
_entity_poly.pdbx_strand_id
1 'polypeptide(L)'
;MKNSTDKILQELEEEQIRRATLTKEDLQKSYLELEKENFPSDKRIKFIADLGSCKEIAYHYELICKDWKEDKKLHIENSFDRHGSEGIDFLFEQLAKTEDEKIRIFTAFLLAEVLSKLKHREFYSSFCSQLIPILKTLLNTNDEILRRKIIIAFGWVGTSKEIDLLTQLMLKDSDALCRAWSATSLMQMSFHRVDKEIICKKTKNVFSQAIEKEKDLYACGIMIEAAQILFGKRWISSSAVENIELEKIEKARRVAVKFLSKC
;
A
#
# COMPACT_ATOMS: atom_id res chain seq x y z
N MET A 1 8.80 -41.92 -0.46
CA MET A 1 8.68 -40.45 -0.56
C MET A 1 7.45 -40.00 -1.35
N LYS A 2 7.06 -40.67 -2.46
CA LYS A 2 5.80 -40.40 -3.21
C LYS A 2 4.55 -40.26 -2.31
N ASN A 3 4.38 -41.20 -1.38
CA ASN A 3 3.24 -41.25 -0.44
C ASN A 3 3.12 -40.04 0.51
N SER A 4 4.20 -39.28 0.74
CA SER A 4 4.17 -38.11 1.63
C SER A 4 3.72 -36.86 0.89
N THR A 5 4.08 -36.72 -0.38
CA THR A 5 3.68 -35.58 -1.22
C THR A 5 2.19 -35.67 -1.56
N ASP A 6 1.70 -36.86 -1.89
CA ASP A 6 0.29 -37.09 -2.21
C ASP A 6 -0.61 -36.78 -1.01
N LYS A 7 -0.17 -37.15 0.19
CA LYS A 7 -0.88 -36.84 1.44
C LYS A 7 -0.96 -35.33 1.72
N ILE A 8 0.14 -34.61 1.53
CA ILE A 8 0.17 -33.14 1.70
C ILE A 8 -0.77 -32.47 0.70
N LEU A 9 -0.78 -32.94 -0.56
CA LEU A 9 -1.66 -32.38 -1.58
C LEU A 9 -3.13 -32.59 -1.22
N GLN A 10 -3.48 -33.79 -0.75
CA GLN A 10 -4.83 -34.09 -0.29
C GLN A 10 -5.26 -33.20 0.89
N GLU A 11 -4.40 -33.03 1.90
CA GLU A 11 -4.68 -32.15 3.05
C GLU A 11 -4.90 -30.68 2.61
N LEU A 12 -4.16 -30.21 1.60
CA LEU A 12 -4.33 -28.88 1.04
C LEU A 12 -5.65 -28.73 0.28
N GLU A 13 -6.03 -29.72 -0.52
CA GLU A 13 -7.31 -29.74 -1.24
C GLU A 13 -8.49 -29.78 -0.27
N GLU A 14 -8.42 -30.62 0.77
CA GLU A 14 -9.45 -30.70 1.81
C GLU A 14 -9.60 -29.37 2.56
N GLU A 15 -8.49 -28.72 2.94
CA GLU A 15 -8.53 -27.41 3.58
C GLU A 15 -9.08 -26.32 2.64
N GLN A 16 -8.77 -26.39 1.34
CA GLN A 16 -9.32 -25.47 0.35
C GLN A 16 -10.83 -25.63 0.20
N ILE A 17 -11.31 -26.88 0.13
CA ILE A 17 -12.75 -27.20 0.08
C ILE A 17 -13.44 -26.74 1.37
N ARG A 18 -12.83 -27.00 2.54
CA ARG A 18 -13.35 -26.54 3.84
C ARG A 18 -13.53 -25.04 3.84
N ARG A 19 -12.53 -24.28 3.39
CA ARG A 19 -12.60 -22.82 3.36
C ARG A 19 -13.64 -22.29 2.38
N ALA A 20 -13.76 -22.91 1.21
CA ALA A 20 -14.73 -22.51 0.19
C ALA A 20 -16.19 -22.78 0.59
N THR A 21 -16.41 -23.61 1.61
CA THR A 21 -17.73 -23.99 2.14
C THR A 21 -18.11 -23.27 3.44
N LEU A 22 -17.22 -22.43 4.00
CA LEU A 22 -17.52 -21.64 5.20
C LEU A 22 -18.67 -20.67 4.93
N THR A 23 -19.66 -20.71 5.81
CA THR A 23 -20.81 -19.80 5.80
C THR A 23 -20.50 -18.51 6.58
N LYS A 24 -21.35 -17.49 6.41
CA LYS A 24 -21.27 -16.28 7.23
C LYS A 24 -21.41 -16.61 8.72
N GLU A 25 -22.30 -17.52 9.09
CA GLU A 25 -22.54 -17.95 10.46
C GLU A 25 -21.31 -18.62 11.08
N ASP A 26 -20.62 -19.48 10.33
CA ASP A 26 -19.37 -20.10 10.77
C ASP A 26 -18.29 -19.04 11.08
N LEU A 27 -18.13 -18.08 10.17
CA LEU A 27 -17.14 -17.01 10.31
C LEU A 27 -17.50 -16.04 11.45
N GLN A 28 -18.78 -15.76 11.68
CA GLN A 28 -19.26 -14.99 12.83
C GLN A 28 -18.93 -15.69 14.15
N LYS A 29 -19.18 -17.00 14.23
CA LYS A 29 -18.84 -17.78 15.41
C LYS A 29 -17.33 -17.76 15.67
N SER A 30 -16.51 -17.98 14.64
CA SER A 30 -15.05 -17.92 14.76
C SER A 30 -14.55 -16.54 15.20
N TYR A 31 -15.13 -15.45 14.67
CA TYR A 31 -14.78 -14.09 15.10
C TYR A 31 -15.10 -13.85 16.59
N LEU A 32 -16.27 -14.28 17.06
CA LEU A 32 -16.66 -14.13 18.47
C LEU A 32 -15.78 -14.95 19.41
N GLU A 33 -15.33 -16.13 18.99
CA GLU A 33 -14.36 -16.93 19.74
C GLU A 33 -13.00 -16.21 19.82
N LEU A 34 -12.51 -15.67 18.71
CA LEU A 34 -11.28 -14.86 18.69
C LEU A 34 -11.38 -13.62 19.57
N GLU A 35 -12.53 -12.94 19.57
CA GLU A 35 -12.75 -11.73 20.37
C GLU A 35 -12.66 -12.02 21.87
N LYS A 36 -13.18 -13.17 22.34
CA LYS A 36 -13.05 -13.63 23.73
C LYS A 36 -11.61 -13.92 24.14
N GLU A 37 -10.78 -14.33 23.19
CA GLU A 37 -9.37 -14.67 23.41
C GLU A 37 -8.41 -13.52 23.09
N ASN A 38 -8.91 -12.33 22.77
CA ASN A 38 -8.12 -11.17 22.38
C ASN A 38 -7.22 -11.43 21.14
N PHE A 39 -7.77 -12.16 20.16
CA PHE A 39 -7.18 -12.41 18.84
C PHE A 39 -5.71 -12.91 18.86
N PRO A 40 -5.44 -14.12 19.40
CA PRO A 40 -4.10 -14.73 19.33
C PRO A 40 -3.59 -14.78 17.89
N SER A 41 -2.32 -14.42 17.67
CA SER A 41 -1.75 -14.19 16.33
C SER A 41 -1.91 -15.37 15.38
N ASP A 42 -1.65 -16.59 15.84
CA ASP A 42 -1.78 -17.84 15.09
C ASP A 42 -3.22 -18.09 14.64
N LYS A 43 -4.18 -17.94 15.56
CA LYS A 43 -5.60 -18.10 15.27
C LYS A 43 -6.15 -16.99 14.37
N ARG A 44 -5.72 -15.74 14.60
CA ARG A 44 -6.10 -14.59 13.78
C ARG A 44 -5.61 -14.74 12.34
N ILE A 45 -4.35 -15.15 12.13
CA ILE A 45 -3.80 -15.39 10.79
C ILE A 45 -4.60 -16.48 10.07
N LYS A 46 -4.94 -17.57 10.76
CA LYS A 46 -5.77 -18.64 10.18
C LYS A 46 -7.16 -18.11 9.78
N PHE A 47 -7.80 -17.35 10.65
CA PHE A 47 -9.12 -16.76 10.37
C PHE A 47 -9.11 -15.78 9.19
N ILE A 48 -8.07 -14.95 9.07
CA ILE A 48 -7.87 -14.06 7.91
C ILE A 48 -7.72 -14.88 6.61
N ALA A 49 -6.97 -15.99 6.66
CA ALA A 49 -6.82 -16.88 5.51
C ALA A 49 -8.15 -17.54 5.11
N ASP A 50 -8.98 -17.89 6.10
CA ASP A 50 -10.33 -18.41 5.91
C ASP A 50 -11.24 -17.33 5.26
N LEU A 51 -11.20 -16.07 5.76
CA LEU A 51 -11.93 -14.94 5.18
C LEU A 51 -11.56 -14.65 3.72
N GLY A 52 -10.27 -14.72 3.36
CA GLY A 52 -9.83 -14.54 1.97
C GLY A 52 -10.17 -15.71 1.04
N SER A 53 -10.57 -16.86 1.58
CA SER A 53 -10.88 -18.06 0.78
C SER A 53 -12.38 -18.37 0.72
N CYS A 54 -13.19 -17.71 1.55
CA CYS A 54 -14.63 -17.88 1.58
C CYS A 54 -15.33 -17.03 0.51
N LYS A 55 -16.59 -17.34 0.21
CA LYS A 55 -17.42 -16.58 -0.74
C LYS A 55 -18.06 -15.32 -0.12
N GLU A 56 -17.93 -15.15 1.19
CA GLU A 56 -18.55 -14.07 1.96
C GLU A 56 -17.73 -12.76 1.89
N ILE A 57 -17.51 -12.24 0.68
CA ILE A 57 -16.75 -11.00 0.43
C ILE A 57 -17.30 -9.83 1.26
N ALA A 58 -18.64 -9.69 1.29
CA ALA A 58 -19.30 -8.63 2.01
C ALA A 58 -19.05 -8.69 3.52
N TYR A 59 -19.04 -9.89 4.09
CA TYR A 59 -18.75 -10.07 5.52
C TYR A 59 -17.27 -9.84 5.84
N HIS A 60 -16.36 -10.28 4.97
CA HIS A 60 -14.94 -9.95 5.10
C HIS A 60 -14.76 -8.42 5.14
N TYR A 61 -15.35 -7.69 4.20
CA TYR A 61 -15.28 -6.22 4.19
C TYR A 61 -15.96 -5.56 5.40
N GLU A 62 -17.07 -6.12 5.90
CA GLU A 62 -17.74 -5.66 7.12
C GLU A 62 -16.77 -5.68 8.32
N LEU A 63 -16.04 -6.79 8.50
CA LEU A 63 -15.06 -6.95 9.57
C LEU A 63 -13.84 -6.02 9.41
N ILE A 64 -13.40 -5.79 8.18
CA ILE A 64 -12.34 -4.80 7.87
C ILE A 64 -12.78 -3.41 8.33
N CYS A 65 -13.99 -2.99 7.95
CA CYS A 65 -14.53 -1.70 8.36
C CYS A 65 -14.68 -1.60 9.88
N LYS A 66 -15.06 -2.68 10.54
CA LYS A 66 -15.13 -2.75 12.01
C LYS A 66 -13.74 -2.55 12.63
N ASP A 67 -12.71 -3.26 12.16
CA ASP A 67 -11.32 -3.11 12.63
C ASP A 67 -10.81 -1.67 12.48
N TRP A 68 -11.10 -1.03 11.33
CA TRP A 68 -10.72 0.37 11.07
C TRP A 68 -11.43 1.40 11.95
N LYS A 69 -12.70 1.16 12.28
CA LYS A 69 -13.50 2.03 13.17
C LYS A 69 -13.05 1.91 14.61
N GLU A 70 -12.74 0.70 15.05
CA GLU A 70 -12.33 0.41 16.42
C GLU A 70 -10.82 0.60 16.65
N ASP A 71 -10.04 0.86 15.60
CA ASP A 71 -8.56 0.98 15.60
C ASP A 71 -7.87 -0.19 16.32
N LYS A 72 -8.44 -1.41 16.18
CA LYS A 72 -7.89 -2.62 16.84
C LYS A 72 -6.61 -3.12 16.18
N LYS A 73 -6.30 -2.69 14.95
CA LYS A 73 -5.09 -3.03 14.19
C LYS A 73 -4.92 -4.54 14.07
N LEU A 74 -6.02 -5.25 13.83
CA LEU A 74 -6.03 -6.69 13.63
C LEU A 74 -5.55 -7.07 12.23
N HIS A 75 -5.55 -6.10 11.30
CA HIS A 75 -5.16 -6.28 9.91
C HIS A 75 -6.03 -7.29 9.18
N ILE A 76 -7.35 -7.19 9.42
CA ILE A 76 -8.33 -8.08 8.82
C ILE A 76 -8.31 -7.97 7.29
N GLU A 77 -7.87 -6.84 6.74
CA GLU A 77 -7.76 -6.61 5.30
C GLU A 77 -6.79 -7.53 4.57
N ASN A 78 -5.93 -8.23 5.30
CA ASN A 78 -5.03 -9.21 4.72
C ASN A 78 -5.81 -10.32 4.00
N SER A 79 -5.21 -10.87 2.93
CA SER A 79 -5.84 -11.87 2.07
C SER A 79 -7.08 -11.41 1.30
N PHE A 80 -7.49 -10.14 1.37
CA PHE A 80 -8.62 -9.66 0.56
C PHE A 80 -8.34 -9.79 -0.96
N ASP A 81 -7.08 -9.74 -1.37
CA ASP A 81 -6.65 -9.96 -2.76
C ASP A 81 -7.01 -11.34 -3.31
N ARG A 82 -7.26 -12.32 -2.43
CA ARG A 82 -7.68 -13.67 -2.81
C ARG A 82 -9.09 -13.74 -3.38
N HIS A 83 -9.91 -12.71 -3.16
CA HIS A 83 -11.22 -12.54 -3.80
C HIS A 83 -11.12 -12.14 -5.29
N GLY A 84 -9.91 -11.87 -5.79
CA GLY A 84 -9.67 -11.62 -7.21
C GLY A 84 -10.42 -10.41 -7.76
N SER A 85 -10.91 -10.51 -9.00
CA SER A 85 -11.67 -9.45 -9.66
C SER A 85 -13.01 -9.16 -8.99
N GLU A 86 -13.69 -10.18 -8.47
CA GLU A 86 -14.96 -10.01 -7.75
C GLU A 86 -14.78 -9.15 -6.49
N GLY A 87 -13.68 -9.36 -5.76
CA GLY A 87 -13.31 -8.50 -4.64
C GLY A 87 -13.01 -7.06 -5.06
N ILE A 88 -12.33 -6.87 -6.20
CA ILE A 88 -12.06 -5.53 -6.75
C ILE A 88 -13.35 -4.80 -7.12
N ASP A 89 -14.23 -5.45 -7.87
CA ASP A 89 -15.52 -4.89 -8.27
C ASP A 89 -16.36 -4.52 -7.04
N PHE A 90 -16.39 -5.41 -6.04
CA PHE A 90 -17.03 -5.14 -4.77
C PHE A 90 -16.48 -3.88 -4.08
N LEU A 91 -15.16 -3.70 -4.02
CA LEU A 91 -14.57 -2.49 -3.41
C LEU A 91 -14.93 -1.21 -4.18
N PHE A 92 -15.00 -1.26 -5.51
CA PHE A 92 -15.49 -0.12 -6.30
C PHE A 92 -16.94 0.23 -5.97
N GLU A 93 -17.81 -0.76 -5.80
CA GLU A 93 -19.18 -0.52 -5.36
C GLU A 93 -19.25 0.12 -3.96
N GLN A 94 -18.43 -0.35 -3.02
CA GLN A 94 -18.40 0.22 -1.67
C GLN A 94 -17.88 1.66 -1.67
N LEU A 95 -16.90 1.99 -2.52
CA LEU A 95 -16.41 3.35 -2.72
C LEU A 95 -17.46 4.33 -3.23
N ALA A 96 -18.41 3.84 -4.03
CA ALA A 96 -19.52 4.64 -4.54
C ALA A 96 -20.63 4.86 -3.49
N LYS A 97 -20.75 3.94 -2.52
CA LYS A 97 -21.83 3.94 -1.52
C LYS A 97 -21.44 4.65 -0.22
N THR A 98 -20.17 4.63 0.18
CA THR A 98 -19.75 5.16 1.48
C THR A 98 -19.62 6.67 1.50
N GLU A 99 -20.23 7.31 2.49
CA GLU A 99 -20.14 8.76 2.74
C GLU A 99 -19.10 9.12 3.81
N ASP A 100 -18.69 8.15 4.64
CA ASP A 100 -17.65 8.33 5.65
C ASP A 100 -16.29 8.49 4.95
N GLU A 101 -15.65 9.66 5.11
CA GLU A 101 -14.39 10.01 4.45
C GLU A 101 -13.26 9.04 4.80
N LYS A 102 -13.10 8.69 6.08
CA LYS A 102 -12.04 7.78 6.55
C LYS A 102 -12.21 6.41 5.92
N ILE A 103 -13.43 5.85 5.98
CA ILE A 103 -13.73 4.56 5.36
C ILE A 103 -13.52 4.64 3.85
N ARG A 104 -13.98 5.70 3.19
CA ARG A 104 -13.80 5.88 1.74
C ARG A 104 -12.33 5.86 1.33
N ILE A 105 -11.48 6.58 2.05
CA ILE A 105 -10.04 6.62 1.79
C ILE A 105 -9.38 5.27 2.09
N PHE A 106 -9.78 4.61 3.17
CA PHE A 106 -9.24 3.30 3.53
C PHE A 106 -9.63 2.22 2.52
N THR A 107 -10.86 2.27 1.99
CA THR A 107 -11.32 1.38 0.92
C THR A 107 -10.57 1.64 -0.38
N ALA A 108 -10.32 2.90 -0.74
CA ALA A 108 -9.53 3.24 -1.93
C ALA A 108 -8.08 2.77 -1.79
N PHE A 109 -7.51 2.88 -0.58
CA PHE A 109 -6.19 2.38 -0.25
C PHE A 109 -6.13 0.85 -0.34
N LEU A 110 -7.09 0.14 0.26
CA LEU A 110 -7.22 -1.33 0.19
C LEU A 110 -7.32 -1.79 -1.27
N LEU A 111 -8.14 -1.11 -2.08
CA LEU A 111 -8.27 -1.41 -3.50
C LEU A 111 -6.94 -1.24 -4.25
N ALA A 112 -6.20 -0.16 -3.99
CA ALA A 112 -4.87 0.04 -4.57
C ALA A 112 -3.87 -1.05 -4.12
N GLU A 113 -3.93 -1.46 -2.86
CA GLU A 113 -3.09 -2.54 -2.31
C GLU A 113 -3.41 -3.88 -2.97
N VAL A 114 -4.69 -4.26 -3.09
CA VAL A 114 -5.15 -5.47 -3.77
C VAL A 114 -4.67 -5.47 -5.23
N LEU A 115 -4.83 -4.35 -5.93
CA LEU A 115 -4.33 -4.20 -7.30
C LEU A 115 -2.81 -4.41 -7.38
N SER A 116 -2.04 -3.89 -6.41
CA SER A 116 -0.58 -4.08 -6.37
C SER A 116 -0.17 -5.55 -6.25
N LYS A 117 -0.90 -6.35 -5.44
CA LYS A 117 -0.69 -7.80 -5.28
C LYS A 117 -1.08 -8.56 -6.55
N LEU A 118 -2.08 -8.07 -7.27
CA LEU A 118 -2.59 -8.65 -8.52
C LEU A 118 -1.99 -8.00 -9.78
N LYS A 119 -0.84 -7.31 -9.68
CA LYS A 119 -0.26 -6.54 -10.80
C LYS A 119 0.10 -7.35 -12.06
N HIS A 120 0.22 -8.66 -11.93
CA HIS A 120 0.49 -9.60 -13.03
C HIS A 120 -0.77 -10.03 -13.79
N ARG A 121 -1.96 -9.66 -13.31
CA ARG A 121 -3.25 -10.00 -13.94
C ARG A 121 -3.58 -9.01 -15.05
N GLU A 122 -4.20 -9.49 -16.11
CA GLU A 122 -4.51 -8.69 -17.31
C GLU A 122 -5.41 -7.47 -17.01
N PHE A 123 -6.31 -7.60 -16.03
CA PHE A 123 -7.22 -6.53 -15.62
C PHE A 123 -6.55 -5.39 -14.82
N TYR A 124 -5.32 -5.59 -14.32
CA TYR A 124 -4.66 -4.66 -13.40
C TYR A 124 -4.62 -3.23 -13.95
N SER A 125 -4.20 -3.07 -15.20
CA SER A 125 -4.11 -1.74 -15.83
C SER A 125 -5.46 -1.07 -16.01
N SER A 126 -6.52 -1.84 -16.30
CA SER A 126 -7.88 -1.30 -16.47
C SER A 126 -8.40 -0.75 -15.14
N PHE A 127 -8.38 -1.55 -14.08
CA PHE A 127 -8.85 -1.11 -12.76
C PHE A 127 -8.01 0.01 -12.16
N CYS A 128 -6.68 0.00 -12.34
CA CYS A 128 -5.85 1.12 -11.91
C CYS A 128 -6.28 2.43 -12.61
N SER A 129 -6.63 2.37 -13.90
CA SER A 129 -7.06 3.55 -14.66
C SER A 129 -8.42 4.08 -14.18
N GLN A 130 -9.29 3.21 -13.68
CA GLN A 130 -10.56 3.59 -13.04
C GLN A 130 -10.35 4.18 -11.63
N LEU A 131 -9.36 3.69 -10.87
CA LEU A 131 -9.08 4.15 -9.51
C LEU A 131 -8.40 5.53 -9.46
N ILE A 132 -7.53 5.85 -10.43
CA ILE A 132 -6.75 7.11 -10.43
C ILE A 132 -7.62 8.37 -10.27
N PRO A 133 -8.72 8.58 -11.02
CA PRO A 133 -9.60 9.74 -10.84
C PRO A 133 -10.21 9.83 -9.43
N ILE A 134 -10.53 8.70 -8.82
CA ILE A 134 -11.07 8.63 -7.45
C ILE A 134 -10.01 9.10 -6.45
N LEU A 135 -8.78 8.57 -6.56
CA LEU A 135 -7.65 8.99 -5.70
C LEU A 135 -7.38 10.49 -5.82
N LYS A 136 -7.44 11.06 -7.03
CA LYS A 136 -7.27 12.52 -7.23
C LYS A 136 -8.32 13.33 -6.48
N THR A 137 -9.56 12.85 -6.46
CA THR A 137 -10.66 13.52 -5.74
C THR A 137 -10.45 13.45 -4.22
N LEU A 138 -10.01 12.30 -3.72
CA LEU A 138 -9.79 12.07 -2.29
C LEU A 138 -8.57 12.83 -1.74
N LEU A 139 -7.60 13.18 -2.59
CA LEU A 139 -6.34 13.83 -2.18
C LEU A 139 -6.55 15.17 -1.44
N ASN A 140 -7.70 15.82 -1.63
CA ASN A 140 -8.04 17.12 -1.01
C ASN A 140 -8.43 17.03 0.48
N THR A 141 -8.32 15.86 1.11
CA THR A 141 -8.56 15.72 2.54
C THR A 141 -7.59 16.57 3.37
N ASN A 142 -8.11 17.17 4.45
CA ASN A 142 -7.31 17.97 5.38
C ASN A 142 -6.49 17.11 6.33
N ASP A 143 -6.86 15.83 6.51
CA ASP A 143 -6.13 14.89 7.37
C ASP A 143 -4.88 14.38 6.65
N GLU A 144 -3.70 14.71 7.19
CA GLU A 144 -2.40 14.32 6.63
C GLU A 144 -2.15 12.81 6.65
N ILE A 145 -2.70 12.08 7.61
CA ILE A 145 -2.59 10.62 7.69
C ILE A 145 -3.42 9.98 6.57
N LEU A 146 -4.63 10.50 6.33
CA LEU A 146 -5.47 10.05 5.22
C LEU A 146 -4.87 10.44 3.86
N ARG A 147 -4.38 11.67 3.73
CA ARG A 147 -3.71 12.16 2.51
C ARG A 147 -2.48 11.32 2.17
N ARG A 148 -1.69 10.94 3.16
CA ARG A 148 -0.53 10.05 2.99
C ARG A 148 -0.91 8.69 2.42
N LYS A 149 -2.02 8.08 2.85
CA LYS A 149 -2.50 6.81 2.26
C LYS A 149 -2.79 6.97 0.77
N ILE A 150 -3.43 8.07 0.37
CA ILE A 150 -3.73 8.35 -1.04
C ILE A 150 -2.44 8.53 -1.85
N ILE A 151 -1.46 9.23 -1.29
CA ILE A 151 -0.14 9.40 -1.92
C ILE A 151 0.51 8.02 -2.16
N ILE A 152 0.56 7.16 -1.14
CA ILE A 152 1.10 5.80 -1.26
C ILE A 152 0.36 4.99 -2.33
N ALA A 153 -0.97 5.08 -2.37
CA ALA A 153 -1.78 4.38 -3.37
C ALA A 153 -1.38 4.77 -4.81
N PHE A 154 -1.06 6.05 -5.08
CA PHE A 154 -0.55 6.46 -6.39
C PHE A 154 0.77 5.76 -6.76
N GLY A 155 1.61 5.40 -5.78
CA GLY A 155 2.83 4.64 -6.01
C GLY A 155 2.56 3.27 -6.65
N TRP A 156 1.43 2.65 -6.33
CA TRP A 156 1.06 1.33 -6.84
C TRP A 156 0.24 1.38 -8.12
N VAL A 157 -0.63 2.39 -8.29
CA VAL A 157 -1.59 2.40 -9.42
C VAL A 157 -1.34 3.52 -10.42
N GLY A 158 -0.54 4.53 -10.08
CA GLY A 158 -0.31 5.71 -10.90
C GLY A 158 0.38 5.42 -12.23
N THR A 159 0.21 6.33 -13.18
CA THR A 159 0.90 6.28 -14.49
C THR A 159 1.88 7.43 -14.61
N SER A 160 2.61 7.50 -15.72
CA SER A 160 3.51 8.62 -16.01
C SER A 160 2.81 9.99 -16.06
N LYS A 161 1.47 10.02 -16.14
CA LYS A 161 0.63 11.24 -16.05
C LYS A 161 0.52 11.80 -14.63
N GLU A 162 0.72 10.97 -13.60
CA GLU A 162 0.65 11.34 -12.19
C GLU A 162 2.01 11.74 -11.60
N ILE A 163 3.10 11.68 -12.40
CA ILE A 163 4.44 12.11 -11.94
C ILE A 163 4.40 13.58 -11.49
N ASP A 164 3.82 14.48 -12.29
CA ASP A 164 3.82 15.90 -11.98
C ASP A 164 3.04 16.18 -10.68
N LEU A 165 1.92 15.48 -10.46
CA LEU A 165 1.16 15.53 -9.21
C LEU A 165 2.04 15.16 -8.00
N LEU A 166 2.72 14.02 -8.04
CA LEU A 166 3.58 13.57 -6.94
C LEU A 166 4.79 14.49 -6.74
N THR A 167 5.38 15.06 -7.80
CA THR A 167 6.47 16.03 -7.66
C THR A 167 6.01 17.32 -6.97
N GLN A 168 4.78 17.77 -7.24
CA GLN A 168 4.21 18.94 -6.58
C GLN A 168 3.99 18.67 -5.10
N LEU A 169 3.42 17.51 -4.74
CA LEU A 169 3.23 17.10 -3.35
C LEU A 169 4.58 16.96 -2.63
N MET A 170 5.56 16.32 -3.25
CA MET A 170 6.92 16.19 -2.72
C MET A 170 7.58 17.54 -2.38
N LEU A 171 7.29 18.59 -3.16
CA LEU A 171 7.87 19.92 -2.96
C LEU A 171 7.06 20.81 -2.02
N LYS A 172 5.74 20.64 -1.94
CA LYS A 172 4.82 21.67 -1.43
C LYS A 172 3.84 21.19 -0.38
N ASP A 173 3.66 19.88 -0.15
CA ASP A 173 2.76 19.42 0.91
C ASP A 173 3.24 19.96 2.26
N SER A 174 2.30 20.34 3.13
CA SER A 174 2.61 20.88 4.44
C SER A 174 3.19 19.82 5.38
N ASP A 175 2.74 18.56 5.26
CA ASP A 175 3.21 17.44 6.07
C ASP A 175 4.51 16.85 5.50
N ALA A 176 5.53 16.71 6.36
CA ALA A 176 6.83 16.18 5.99
C ALA A 176 6.75 14.74 5.47
N LEU A 177 5.89 13.92 6.09
CA LEU A 177 5.75 12.54 5.67
C LEU A 177 4.96 12.43 4.36
N CYS A 178 3.96 13.27 4.10
CA CYS A 178 3.34 13.36 2.77
C CYS A 178 4.36 13.71 1.68
N ARG A 179 5.29 14.64 1.94
CA ARG A 179 6.41 14.94 1.02
C ARG A 179 7.30 13.72 0.80
N ALA A 180 7.71 13.05 1.88
CA ALA A 180 8.55 11.84 1.82
C ALA A 180 7.87 10.69 1.06
N TRP A 181 6.60 10.42 1.34
CA TRP A 181 5.84 9.37 0.67
C TRP A 181 5.55 9.71 -0.79
N SER A 182 5.56 10.97 -1.18
CA SER A 182 5.49 11.36 -2.59
C SER A 182 6.76 10.94 -3.34
N ALA A 183 7.94 11.11 -2.73
CA ALA A 183 9.21 10.60 -3.25
C ALA A 183 9.20 9.07 -3.35
N THR A 184 8.75 8.38 -2.30
CA THR A 184 8.62 6.91 -2.29
C THR A 184 7.62 6.42 -3.33
N SER A 185 6.53 7.15 -3.56
CA SER A 185 5.52 6.78 -4.57
C SER A 185 6.07 6.88 -5.99
N LEU A 186 6.85 7.92 -6.29
CA LEU A 186 7.58 8.01 -7.56
C LEU A 186 8.52 6.81 -7.75
N MET A 187 9.21 6.38 -6.70
CA MET A 187 10.03 5.16 -6.74
C MET A 187 9.18 3.91 -6.95
N GLN A 188 8.06 3.76 -6.24
CA GLN A 188 7.17 2.60 -6.34
C GLN A 188 6.58 2.44 -7.74
N MET A 189 6.28 3.54 -8.44
CA MET A 189 5.79 3.49 -9.83
C MET A 189 6.75 2.74 -10.76
N SER A 190 8.07 2.76 -10.47
CA SER A 190 9.09 2.03 -11.23
C SER A 190 9.02 0.50 -11.08
N PHE A 191 8.38 0.01 -10.02
CA PHE A 191 8.16 -1.43 -9.79
C PHE A 191 6.78 -1.91 -10.28
N HIS A 192 6.00 -1.00 -10.86
CA HIS A 192 4.60 -1.21 -11.23
C HIS A 192 4.35 -0.83 -12.70
N ARG A 193 3.94 0.42 -12.98
CA ARG A 193 3.34 0.80 -14.27
C ARG A 193 4.16 1.78 -15.09
N VAL A 194 5.30 2.24 -14.58
CA VAL A 194 6.05 3.32 -15.23
C VAL A 194 7.51 2.94 -15.34
N ASP A 195 8.08 3.15 -16.52
CA ASP A 195 9.50 2.95 -16.75
C ASP A 195 10.32 3.87 -15.82
N LYS A 196 11.29 3.26 -15.14
CA LYS A 196 12.26 3.94 -14.27
C LYS A 196 12.95 5.10 -14.99
N GLU A 197 13.32 4.94 -16.27
CA GLU A 197 14.01 5.98 -17.04
C GLU A 197 13.12 7.23 -17.22
N ILE A 198 11.83 7.04 -17.44
CA ILE A 198 10.86 8.14 -17.55
C ILE A 198 10.78 8.91 -16.22
N ILE A 199 10.71 8.19 -15.10
CA ILE A 199 10.67 8.80 -13.76
C ILE A 199 11.96 9.57 -13.51
N CYS A 200 13.13 8.96 -13.72
CA CYS A 200 14.42 9.60 -13.50
C CYS A 200 14.57 10.88 -14.33
N LYS A 201 14.23 10.82 -15.63
CA LYS A 201 14.32 11.97 -16.53
C LYS A 201 13.44 13.14 -16.06
N LYS A 202 12.22 12.86 -15.60
CA LYS A 202 11.28 13.91 -15.17
C LYS A 202 11.57 14.46 -13.77
N THR A 203 12.16 13.66 -12.88
CA THR A 203 12.16 13.97 -11.44
C THR A 203 13.54 14.31 -10.86
N LYS A 204 14.65 14.09 -11.59
CA LYS A 204 16.03 14.32 -11.11
C LYS A 204 16.24 15.66 -10.40
N ASN A 205 15.88 16.78 -11.05
CA ASN A 205 16.03 18.12 -10.47
C ASN A 205 15.07 18.36 -9.30
N VAL A 206 13.85 17.81 -9.39
CA VAL A 206 12.83 17.92 -8.34
C VAL A 206 13.29 17.20 -7.07
N PHE A 207 13.86 16.00 -7.19
CA PHE A 207 14.47 15.28 -6.07
C PHE A 207 15.62 16.07 -5.45
N SER A 208 16.51 16.65 -6.27
CA SER A 208 17.60 17.50 -5.76
C SER A 208 17.05 18.63 -4.90
N GLN A 209 16.03 19.34 -5.42
CA GLN A 209 15.41 20.47 -4.72
C GLN A 209 14.69 20.03 -3.43
N ALA A 210 13.92 18.94 -3.48
CA ALA A 210 13.16 18.45 -2.33
C ALA A 210 14.11 18.03 -1.20
N ILE A 211 15.14 17.23 -1.52
CA ILE A 211 16.13 16.76 -0.54
C ILE A 211 16.93 17.92 0.07
N GLU A 212 17.28 18.92 -0.73
CA GLU A 212 18.03 20.09 -0.26
C GLU A 212 17.21 20.96 0.71
N LYS A 213 15.92 21.15 0.44
CA LYS A 213 15.05 22.06 1.19
C LYS A 213 14.32 21.41 2.37
N GLU A 214 14.30 20.09 2.44
CA GLU A 214 13.58 19.36 3.48
C GLU A 214 14.18 19.66 4.87
N LYS A 215 13.33 20.09 5.79
CA LYS A 215 13.72 20.44 7.17
C LYS A 215 13.62 19.25 8.10
N ASP A 216 12.66 18.36 7.85
CA ASP A 216 12.50 17.14 8.63
C ASP A 216 13.54 16.10 8.17
N LEU A 217 14.48 15.77 9.05
CA LEU A 217 15.59 14.88 8.68
C LEU A 217 15.13 13.45 8.42
N TYR A 218 14.09 12.98 9.09
CA TYR A 218 13.57 11.64 8.85
C TYR A 218 12.91 11.55 7.47
N ALA A 219 12.06 12.51 7.11
CA ALA A 219 11.48 12.66 5.78
C ALA A 219 12.58 12.79 4.71
N CYS A 220 13.62 13.59 4.99
CA CYS A 220 14.77 13.73 4.09
C CYS A 220 15.49 12.39 3.87
N GLY A 221 15.67 11.59 4.94
CA GLY A 221 16.24 10.25 4.86
C GLY A 221 15.45 9.35 3.92
N ILE A 222 14.11 9.32 4.08
CA ILE A 222 13.20 8.56 3.22
C ILE A 222 13.29 9.02 1.75
N MET A 223 13.33 10.33 1.49
CA MET A 223 13.49 10.86 0.12
C MET A 223 14.82 10.43 -0.51
N ILE A 224 15.91 10.41 0.27
CA ILE A 224 17.23 9.94 -0.17
C ILE A 224 17.18 8.45 -0.49
N GLU A 225 16.48 7.63 0.31
CA GLU A 225 16.28 6.21 0.03
C GLU A 225 15.51 5.96 -1.28
N ALA A 226 14.43 6.70 -1.50
CA ALA A 226 13.68 6.63 -2.75
C ALA A 226 14.57 7.03 -3.94
N ALA A 227 15.33 8.12 -3.80
CA ALA A 227 16.25 8.58 -4.82
C ALA A 227 17.36 7.56 -5.11
N GLN A 228 17.98 6.92 -4.12
CA GLN A 228 19.09 6.00 -4.39
C GLN A 228 18.65 4.78 -5.20
N ILE A 229 17.42 4.31 -4.99
CA ILE A 229 16.83 3.21 -5.76
C ILE A 229 16.55 3.65 -7.20
N LEU A 230 15.92 4.81 -7.38
CA LEU A 230 15.63 5.37 -8.70
C LEU A 230 16.91 5.69 -9.48
N PHE A 231 17.91 6.29 -8.86
CA PHE A 231 19.11 6.76 -9.56
C PHE A 231 20.29 5.78 -9.50
N GLY A 232 20.11 4.61 -8.88
CA GLY A 232 21.11 3.53 -8.86
C GLY A 232 22.38 3.88 -8.09
N LYS A 233 22.30 4.77 -7.10
CA LYS A 233 23.46 5.23 -6.32
C LYS A 233 23.13 5.27 -4.84
N ARG A 234 23.76 4.39 -4.06
CA ARG A 234 23.59 4.32 -2.60
C ARG A 234 24.26 5.50 -1.89
N TRP A 235 23.51 6.18 -1.02
CA TRP A 235 24.01 7.27 -0.16
C TRP A 235 23.83 6.98 1.32
N ILE A 236 22.80 6.20 1.68
CA ILE A 236 22.46 5.88 3.07
C ILE A 236 22.01 4.41 3.19
N SER A 237 22.10 3.85 4.40
CA SER A 237 21.49 2.56 4.74
C SER A 237 20.11 2.77 5.34
N SER A 238 19.20 1.83 5.13
CA SER A 238 17.85 1.87 5.73
C SER A 238 17.90 1.93 7.25
N SER A 239 18.82 1.19 7.88
CA SER A 239 19.06 1.27 9.32
C SER A 239 19.39 2.67 9.83
N ALA A 240 20.08 3.49 9.03
CA ALA A 240 20.45 4.84 9.43
C ALA A 240 19.24 5.80 9.35
N VAL A 241 18.30 5.54 8.43
CA VAL A 241 17.05 6.29 8.33
C VAL A 241 16.08 5.86 9.45
N GLU A 242 15.90 4.55 9.65
CA GLU A 242 15.05 3.97 10.69
C GLU A 242 15.47 4.41 12.10
N ASN A 243 16.76 4.42 12.39
CA ASN A 243 17.30 4.90 13.68
C ASN A 243 17.48 6.42 13.74
N ILE A 244 17.08 7.16 12.71
CA ILE A 244 17.13 8.63 12.65
C ILE A 244 18.56 9.14 12.94
N GLU A 245 19.56 8.53 12.29
CA GLU A 245 20.97 8.91 12.45
C GLU A 245 21.26 10.24 11.72
N LEU A 246 20.96 11.36 12.39
CA LEU A 246 20.95 12.72 11.83
C LEU A 246 22.22 13.07 11.05
N GLU A 247 23.40 12.76 11.60
CA GLU A 247 24.69 13.04 10.96
C GLU A 247 24.87 12.28 9.64
N LYS A 248 24.42 11.02 9.60
CA LYS A 248 24.48 10.20 8.38
C LYS A 248 23.50 10.73 7.34
N ILE A 249 22.30 11.13 7.75
CA ILE A 249 21.30 11.73 6.87
C ILE A 249 21.84 13.04 6.25
N GLU A 250 22.42 13.93 7.05
CA GLU A 250 22.98 15.19 6.55
C GLU A 250 24.18 14.99 5.63
N LYS A 251 25.01 13.99 5.91
CA LYS A 251 26.10 13.61 5.00
C LYS A 251 25.54 13.07 3.69
N ALA A 252 24.56 12.18 3.75
CA ALA A 252 23.91 11.60 2.58
C ALA A 252 23.21 12.68 1.72
N ARG A 253 22.51 13.63 2.35
CA ARG A 253 21.88 14.79 1.70
C ARG A 253 22.86 15.54 0.82
N ARG A 254 24.01 15.97 1.36
CA ARG A 254 25.03 16.71 0.61
C ARG A 254 25.53 15.96 -0.62
N VAL A 255 25.75 14.64 -0.48
CA VAL A 255 26.26 13.80 -1.59
C VAL A 255 25.16 13.52 -2.63
N ALA A 256 23.92 13.31 -2.20
CA ALA A 256 22.77 13.09 -3.06
C ALA A 256 22.45 14.34 -3.90
N VAL A 257 22.34 15.51 -3.27
CA VAL A 257 22.09 16.79 -3.96
C VAL A 257 23.19 17.09 -4.98
N LYS A 258 24.47 16.90 -4.61
CA LYS A 258 25.60 17.07 -5.56
C LYS A 258 25.52 16.11 -6.76
N PHE A 259 24.96 14.93 -6.59
CA PHE A 259 24.79 13.99 -7.70
C PHE A 259 23.60 14.38 -8.59
N LEU A 260 22.46 14.70 -7.98
CA LEU A 260 21.21 14.97 -8.68
C LEU A 260 21.23 16.33 -9.42
N SER A 261 21.99 17.30 -8.93
CA SER A 261 22.17 18.62 -9.55
C SER A 261 23.11 18.64 -10.76
N LYS A 262 23.87 17.57 -11.01
CA LYS A 262 24.71 17.48 -12.23
C LYS A 262 23.81 17.25 -13.44
N CYS A 263 24.00 18.04 -14.49
CA CYS A 263 23.32 17.86 -15.78
C CYS A 263 23.51 16.42 -16.29
#